data_AF-A0A814KGX5-F1
#
_entry.id   AF-A0A814KGX5-F1
#
_cell.length_a   1.000
_cell.length_b   1.000
_cell.length_c   1.000
_cell.angle_alpha   90.00
_cell.angle_beta   90.00
_cell.angle_gamma   90.00
#
_symmetry.space_group_name_H-M   'P 1'
#
loop_
_entity.id
_entity.type
_entity.pdbx_description
1 polymer ?
#
loop_
_entity_poly.entity_id
_entity_poly.type
_entity_poly.pdbx_seq_one_letter_code
_entity_poly.pdbx_strand_id
1 'polypeptide(L)'
;MTNSTEKCKTQLKRKQVDDDIPDSSIFDILENGFQIGDMVWAKLNGLTWWPAFVYGCFSDDGNYVKVISKPGLPTKKQYFIYSFGSHFKYLWVHEACLHRYEGLDEFLVYSEQKAKQASTKQVEEKIRKKFKINISEELHPFW
;
A
#
# COMPACT_ATOMS: atom_id res chain seq x y z
N MET A 1 -67.95 -5.74 13.28
CA MET A 1 -66.95 -6.51 14.03
C MET A 1 -65.72 -5.63 14.17
N THR A 2 -65.48 -5.14 15.38
CA THR A 2 -64.39 -4.26 15.78
C THR A 2 -63.10 -5.04 16.00
N ASN A 3 -61.95 -4.41 15.71
CA ASN A 3 -60.70 -4.32 16.50
C ASN A 3 -59.67 -3.61 15.60
N SER A 4 -59.35 -2.32 15.76
CA SER A 4 -58.63 -1.63 16.86
C SER A 4 -57.13 -1.98 16.90
N THR A 5 -56.33 -1.04 16.37
CA THR A 5 -55.05 -0.46 16.90
C THR A 5 -53.83 -1.42 16.97
N GLU A 6 -52.65 -1.14 16.39
CA GLU A 6 -51.72 -0.04 16.68
C GLU A 6 -50.76 0.31 15.52
N LYS A 7 -50.37 1.60 15.50
CA LYS A 7 -49.35 2.21 14.65
C LYS A 7 -47.95 1.79 15.10
N CYS A 8 -47.03 1.64 14.14
CA CYS A 8 -45.67 2.16 14.30
C CYS A 8 -45.24 2.84 12.99
N LYS A 9 -45.27 4.17 12.98
CA LYS A 9 -44.68 5.01 11.94
C LYS A 9 -43.24 5.28 12.33
N THR A 10 -42.27 4.83 11.54
CA THR A 10 -41.03 5.58 11.33
C THR A 10 -40.58 5.37 9.88
N GLN A 11 -40.89 6.37 9.05
CA GLN A 11 -40.33 6.55 7.72
C GLN A 11 -38.83 6.80 7.87
N LEU A 12 -37.97 5.81 7.61
CA LEU A 12 -36.55 6.07 7.38
C LEU A 12 -36.39 6.63 5.97
N LYS A 13 -36.20 7.95 5.88
CA LYS A 13 -35.78 8.64 4.66
C LYS A 13 -34.54 7.93 4.10
N ARG A 14 -34.63 7.43 2.85
CA ARG A 14 -33.43 7.19 2.02
C ARG A 14 -32.67 8.51 1.97
N LYS A 15 -31.48 8.57 2.57
CA LYS A 15 -30.56 9.68 2.32
C LYS A 15 -30.12 9.56 0.87
N GLN A 16 -30.45 10.59 0.10
CA GLN A 16 -29.79 10.93 -1.15
C GLN A 16 -28.29 11.01 -0.83
N VAL A 17 -27.48 10.23 -1.54
CA VAL A 17 -26.02 10.34 -1.49
C VAL A 17 -25.72 11.50 -2.41
N ASP A 18 -25.31 12.63 -1.83
CA ASP A 18 -24.92 13.81 -2.59
C ASP A 18 -23.60 13.50 -3.32
N ASP A 19 -23.61 13.59 -4.64
CA ASP A 19 -22.49 13.29 -5.56
C ASP A 19 -21.35 14.35 -5.54
N ASP A 20 -21.30 15.20 -4.52
CA ASP A 20 -20.30 16.27 -4.38
C ASP A 20 -19.37 15.98 -3.20
N ILE A 21 -18.54 14.94 -3.33
CA ILE A 21 -17.30 14.88 -2.55
C ILE A 21 -16.34 15.86 -3.22
N PRO A 22 -15.85 16.91 -2.52
CA PRO A 22 -14.88 17.82 -3.11
C PRO A 22 -13.64 17.02 -3.50
N ASP A 23 -13.21 17.14 -4.75
CA ASP A 23 -12.00 16.49 -5.28
C ASP A 23 -10.76 16.76 -4.40
N SER A 24 -10.76 17.87 -3.66
CA SER A 24 -9.74 18.20 -2.65
C SER A 24 -9.70 17.22 -1.47
N SER A 25 -10.83 16.66 -1.05
CA SER A 25 -10.89 15.65 0.03
C SER A 25 -10.41 14.27 -0.43
N ILE A 26 -10.49 13.97 -1.73
CA ILE A 26 -9.82 12.81 -2.32
C ILE A 26 -8.31 13.07 -2.33
N PHE A 27 -7.89 14.27 -2.73
CA PHE A 27 -6.49 14.69 -2.69
C PHE A 27 -5.88 14.69 -1.28
N ASP A 28 -6.64 15.03 -0.24
CA ASP A 28 -6.19 14.98 1.16
C ASP A 28 -6.07 13.53 1.68
N ILE A 29 -6.82 12.57 1.14
CA ILE A 29 -6.67 11.12 1.43
C ILE A 29 -5.51 10.52 0.57
N LEU A 30 -5.15 11.17 -0.53
CA LEU A 30 -4.02 10.82 -1.41
C LEU A 30 -2.69 11.45 -0.94
N GLU A 31 -2.70 12.47 -0.08
CA GLU A 31 -1.49 13.08 0.47
C GLU A 31 -0.90 12.25 1.62
N ASN A 32 0.05 11.38 1.27
CA ASN A 32 1.04 10.71 2.14
C ASN A 32 0.73 9.28 2.61
N GLY A 33 -0.02 8.49 1.84
CA GLY A 33 -0.14 7.05 2.08
C GLY A 33 -0.48 6.25 0.83
N PHE A 34 -0.44 4.92 0.94
CA PHE A 34 -0.89 4.01 -0.12
C PHE A 34 -2.31 3.51 0.18
N GLN A 35 -3.12 3.34 -0.85
CA GLN A 35 -4.51 2.87 -0.77
C GLN A 35 -4.63 1.43 -1.29
N ILE A 36 -5.73 0.74 -0.92
CA ILE A 36 -6.02 -0.60 -1.44
C ILE A 36 -6.08 -0.56 -2.97
N GLY A 37 -5.37 -1.49 -3.62
CA GLY A 37 -5.26 -1.57 -5.07
C GLY A 37 -4.09 -0.78 -5.66
N ASP A 38 -3.43 0.09 -4.89
CA ASP A 38 -2.22 0.77 -5.35
C ASP A 38 -1.13 -0.23 -5.65
N MET A 39 -0.53 -0.11 -6.83
CA MET A 39 0.65 -0.87 -7.21
C MET A 39 1.90 -0.20 -6.62
N VAL A 40 2.77 -1.02 -6.04
CA VAL A 40 3.96 -0.57 -5.34
C VAL A 40 5.15 -1.46 -5.65
N TRP A 41 6.33 -0.87 -5.67
CA TRP A 41 7.57 -1.58 -5.49
C TRP A 41 7.78 -1.82 -4.00
N ALA A 42 7.93 -3.08 -3.59
CA ALA A 42 8.15 -3.48 -2.21
C ALA A 42 9.52 -4.13 -2.01
N LYS A 43 10.26 -3.68 -0.99
CA LYS A 43 11.50 -4.32 -0.56
C LYS A 43 11.21 -5.38 0.50
N LEU A 44 11.15 -6.64 0.08
CA LEU A 44 10.90 -7.77 0.97
C LEU A 44 12.23 -8.24 1.61
N ASN A 45 12.17 -8.80 2.82
CA ASN A 45 13.36 -9.25 3.55
C ASN A 45 14.09 -10.36 2.77
N GLY A 46 15.36 -10.13 2.44
CA GLY A 46 16.19 -11.10 1.69
C GLY A 46 15.92 -11.14 0.18
N LEU A 47 14.96 -10.36 -0.33
CA LEU A 47 14.64 -10.27 -1.75
C LEU A 47 14.96 -8.88 -2.31
N THR A 48 14.99 -8.78 -3.64
CA THR A 48 15.11 -7.50 -4.34
C THR A 48 13.81 -6.71 -4.26
N TRP A 49 13.82 -5.48 -4.76
CA TRP A 49 12.57 -4.75 -4.97
C TRP A 49 11.69 -5.53 -5.95
N TRP A 50 10.43 -5.70 -5.57
CA TRP A 50 9.48 -6.55 -6.28
C TRP A 50 8.14 -5.85 -6.43
N PRO A 51 7.45 -5.97 -7.58
CA PRO A 51 6.13 -5.40 -7.74
C PRO A 51 5.14 -6.12 -6.81
N ALA A 52 4.25 -5.34 -6.22
CA ALA A 52 3.18 -5.79 -5.35
C ALA A 52 2.01 -4.81 -5.46
N PHE A 53 0.89 -5.13 -4.82
CA PHE A 53 -0.17 -4.16 -4.61
C PHE A 53 -0.65 -4.18 -3.17
N VAL A 54 -1.17 -3.04 -2.72
CA VAL A 54 -1.74 -2.91 -1.37
C VAL A 54 -3.04 -3.68 -1.32
N TYR A 55 -3.14 -4.54 -0.32
CA TYR A 55 -4.22 -5.51 -0.21
C TYR A 55 -5.11 -5.21 0.99
N GLY A 56 -6.42 -5.12 0.75
CA GLY A 56 -7.41 -4.74 1.75
C GLY A 56 -8.16 -5.89 2.41
N CYS A 57 -8.15 -7.07 1.79
CA CYS A 57 -8.88 -8.22 2.29
C CYS A 57 -7.94 -9.09 3.17
N PHE A 58 -8.48 -9.98 4.00
CA PHE A 58 -7.70 -10.92 4.85
C PHE A 58 -6.84 -10.34 5.98
N SER A 59 -6.84 -9.04 6.26
CA SER A 59 -6.29 -8.58 7.55
C SER A 59 -7.24 -8.99 8.68
N ASP A 60 -6.75 -9.61 9.75
CA ASP A 60 -7.55 -10.09 10.89
C ASP A 60 -8.52 -9.03 11.46
N ASP A 61 -8.14 -7.75 11.37
CA ASP A 61 -8.90 -6.61 11.89
C ASP A 61 -9.65 -5.81 10.80
N GLY A 62 -9.65 -6.27 9.54
CA GLY A 62 -10.17 -5.52 8.39
C GLY A 62 -9.37 -4.25 8.00
N ASN A 63 -8.22 -4.01 8.65
CA ASN A 63 -7.34 -2.88 8.39
C ASN A 63 -6.11 -3.28 7.56
N TYR A 64 -5.83 -2.53 6.49
CA TYR A 64 -4.65 -2.71 5.64
C TYR A 64 -3.47 -1.80 5.99
N VAL A 65 -3.67 -0.88 6.95
CA VAL A 65 -2.64 0.04 7.45
C VAL A 65 -2.51 -0.13 8.96
N LYS A 66 -1.27 -0.28 9.44
CA LYS A 66 -0.93 -0.28 10.86
C LYS A 66 -0.06 0.92 11.17
N VAL A 67 -0.52 1.77 12.08
CA VAL A 67 0.24 2.90 12.60
C VAL A 67 0.85 2.51 13.94
N ILE A 68 2.18 2.47 13.99
CA ILE A 68 2.95 2.11 15.19
C ILE A 68 3.57 3.39 15.74
N SER A 69 3.02 3.87 16.86
CA SER A 69 3.52 5.03 17.59
C SER A 69 4.06 4.59 18.94
N LYS A 70 5.27 5.04 19.29
CA LYS A 70 5.90 4.80 20.59
C LYS A 70 6.40 6.12 21.17
N PRO A 71 6.27 6.37 22.49
CA PRO A 71 6.76 7.60 23.10
C PRO A 71 8.25 7.81 22.80
N GLY A 72 8.62 9.02 22.36
CA GLY A 72 10.00 9.38 22.03
C GLY A 72 10.56 8.79 20.72
N LEU A 73 9.74 8.09 19.93
CA LEU A 73 10.14 7.54 18.63
C LEU A 73 9.24 8.05 17.50
N PRO A 74 9.76 8.20 16.27
CA PRO A 74 8.94 8.55 15.12
C PRO A 74 7.84 7.51 14.88
N THR A 75 6.64 7.99 14.56
CA THR A 75 5.54 7.13 14.09
C THR A 75 5.95 6.40 12.82
N LYS A 76 5.65 5.10 12.76
CA LYS A 76 5.92 4.25 11.59
C LYS A 76 4.61 3.69 11.07
N LYS A 77 4.43 3.70 9.75
CA LYS A 77 3.31 3.01 9.11
C LYS A 77 3.78 1.68 8.49
N GLN A 78 2.90 0.70 8.52
CA GLN A 78 3.02 -0.55 7.76
C GLN A 78 1.78 -0.74 6.91
N TYR A 79 1.96 -1.25 5.70
CA TYR A 79 0.88 -1.58 4.78
C TYR A 79 0.86 -3.08 4.54
N PHE A 80 -0.35 -3.63 4.43
CA PHE A 80 -0.55 -5.00 4.01
C PHE A 80 -0.52 -5.07 2.50
N ILE A 81 0.36 -5.90 1.95
CA ILE A 81 0.56 -6.02 0.51
C ILE A 81 0.45 -7.48 0.07
N TYR A 82 0.17 -7.66 -1.21
CA TYR A 82 0.27 -8.92 -1.92
C TYR A 82 1.34 -8.83 -3.01
N SER A 83 2.31 -9.74 -2.98
CA SER A 83 3.38 -9.83 -3.99
C SER A 83 3.02 -10.78 -5.14
N PHE A 84 3.44 -10.45 -6.36
CA PHE A 84 3.25 -11.31 -7.53
C PHE A 84 4.27 -12.47 -7.59
N GLY A 85 3.98 -13.51 -8.36
CA GLY A 85 4.92 -14.60 -8.69
C GLY A 85 4.76 -15.88 -7.85
N SER A 86 5.58 -16.89 -8.14
CA SER A 86 5.50 -18.27 -7.59
C SER A 86 5.55 -18.38 -6.07
N HIS A 87 6.07 -17.36 -5.39
CA HIS A 87 6.09 -17.25 -3.93
C HIS A 87 5.09 -16.19 -3.44
N PHE A 88 3.83 -16.29 -3.88
CA PHE A 88 2.73 -15.43 -3.43
C PHE A 88 2.72 -15.31 -1.91
N LYS A 89 2.94 -14.11 -1.39
CA LYS A 89 2.97 -13.85 0.04
C LYS A 89 2.18 -12.58 0.34
N TYR A 90 1.27 -12.72 1.30
CA TYR A 90 0.71 -11.59 2.01
C TYR A 90 1.64 -11.22 3.16
N LEU A 91 1.94 -9.94 3.32
CA LEU A 91 2.81 -9.50 4.41
C LEU A 91 2.61 -8.03 4.76
N TRP A 92 2.99 -7.69 5.99
CA TRP A 92 3.10 -6.32 6.45
C TRP A 92 4.47 -5.75 6.09
N VAL A 93 4.49 -4.65 5.35
CA VAL A 93 5.72 -3.97 4.93
C VAL A 93 5.73 -2.54 5.44
N HIS A 94 6.87 -2.11 5.95
CA HIS A 94 7.06 -0.71 6.37
C HIS A 94 6.96 0.24 5.18
N GLU A 95 6.34 1.41 5.40
CA GLU A 95 6.22 2.48 4.40
C GLU A 95 7.57 2.86 3.77
N ALA A 96 8.64 2.89 4.57
CA ALA A 96 10.00 3.18 4.08
C ALA A 96 10.60 2.10 3.14
N CYS A 97 9.94 0.94 3.03
CA CYS A 97 10.29 -0.16 2.14
C CYS A 97 9.31 -0.26 0.95
N LEU A 98 8.43 0.72 0.79
CA LEU A 98 7.51 0.83 -0.34
C LEU A 98 7.87 2.03 -1.20
N HIS A 99 7.60 1.91 -2.47
CA HIS A 99 7.70 3.00 -3.44
C HIS A 99 6.55 2.86 -4.44
N ARG A 100 5.99 3.98 -4.88
CA ARG A 100 4.88 3.95 -5.84
C ARG A 100 5.33 3.26 -7.12
N TYR A 101 4.48 2.43 -7.70
CA TYR A 101 4.78 1.81 -8.97
C TYR A 101 4.33 2.74 -10.11
N GLU A 102 5.30 3.29 -10.83
CA GLU A 102 5.07 4.07 -12.06
C GLU A 102 5.64 3.34 -13.30
N GLY A 103 6.47 2.33 -13.06
CA GLY A 103 7.13 1.51 -14.06
C GLY A 103 8.52 1.09 -13.58
N LEU A 104 9.21 0.29 -14.39
CA LEU A 104 10.56 -0.16 -14.09
C LEU A 104 11.59 0.95 -14.34
N ASP A 105 11.43 1.69 -15.42
CA ASP A 105 12.39 2.74 -15.82
C ASP A 105 12.39 3.88 -14.81
N GLU A 106 11.22 4.31 -14.36
CA GLU A 106 11.01 5.32 -13.32
C GLU A 106 11.67 4.88 -12.01
N PHE A 107 11.52 3.61 -11.65
CA PHE A 107 12.14 3.05 -10.45
C PHE A 107 13.67 2.99 -10.55
N LEU A 108 14.20 2.63 -11.71
CA LEU A 108 15.65 2.62 -11.95
C LEU A 108 16.21 4.04 -11.85
N VAL A 109 15.55 5.03 -12.45
CA VAL A 109 15.92 6.45 -12.32
C VAL A 109 15.90 6.90 -10.86
N TYR A 110 14.84 6.58 -10.12
CA TYR A 110 14.74 6.88 -8.68
C TYR A 110 15.90 6.26 -7.89
N SER A 111 16.24 4.99 -8.18
CA SER A 111 17.33 4.29 -7.49
C SER A 111 18.69 4.95 -7.72
N GLU A 112 18.94 5.43 -8.94
CA GLU A 112 20.17 6.15 -9.27
C GLU A 112 20.23 7.51 -8.58
N GLN A 113 19.12 8.25 -8.56
CA GLN A 113 19.06 9.53 -7.87
C GLN A 113 19.36 9.36 -6.38
N LYS A 114 18.82 8.32 -5.73
CA LYS A 114 19.13 7.99 -4.34
C LYS A 114 20.60 7.63 -4.15
N ALA A 115 21.21 6.91 -5.09
CA ALA A 115 22.63 6.60 -5.04
C ALA A 115 23.49 7.86 -5.18
N LYS A 116 23.18 8.74 -6.14
CA LYS A 116 23.88 10.01 -6.39
C LYS A 116 23.78 11.01 -5.23
N GLN A 117 22.72 10.93 -4.42
CA GLN A 117 22.54 11.73 -3.19
C GLN A 117 23.42 11.25 -2.02
N ALA A 118 24.14 10.14 -2.15
CA ALA A 118 25.01 9.65 -1.10
C ALA A 118 26.18 10.60 -0.83
N SER A 119 26.50 10.81 0.44
CA SER A 119 27.64 11.64 0.86
C SER A 119 29.00 11.00 0.61
N THR A 120 29.06 9.67 0.45
CA THR A 120 30.30 8.91 0.24
C THR A 120 30.10 7.79 -0.75
N LYS A 121 31.18 7.40 -1.45
CA LYS A 121 31.18 6.26 -2.40
C LYS A 121 30.73 4.94 -1.74
N GLN A 122 31.10 4.71 -0.48
CA GLN A 122 30.67 3.51 0.26
C GLN A 122 29.15 3.48 0.50
N VAL A 123 28.55 4.64 0.79
CA VAL A 123 27.09 4.75 0.96
C VAL A 123 26.39 4.61 -0.39
N GLU A 124 26.94 5.20 -1.45
CA GLU A 124 26.43 5.05 -2.81
C GLU A 124 26.37 3.57 -3.23
N GLU A 125 27.46 2.82 -3.05
CA GLU A 125 27.51 1.40 -3.39
C GLU A 125 26.51 0.58 -2.59
N LYS A 126 26.34 0.88 -1.30
CA LYS A 126 25.32 0.24 -0.45
C LYS A 126 23.91 0.53 -0.97
N ILE A 127 23.65 1.75 -1.43
CA ILE A 127 22.37 2.12 -2.03
C ILE A 127 22.15 1.36 -3.35
N ARG A 128 23.14 1.34 -4.25
CA ARG A 128 23.05 0.59 -5.52
C ARG A 128 22.77 -0.89 -5.28
N LYS A 129 23.49 -1.52 -4.33
CA LYS A 129 23.22 -2.90 -3.92
C LYS A 129 21.82 -3.08 -3.33
N LYS A 130 21.34 -2.11 -2.54
CA LYS A 130 20.00 -2.13 -1.94
C LYS A 130 18.88 -2.05 -2.97
N PHE A 131 19.10 -1.36 -4.09
CA PHE A 131 18.10 -1.15 -5.14
C PHE A 131 18.20 -2.09 -6.33
N LYS A 132 19.21 -2.98 -6.37
CA LYS A 132 19.31 -4.01 -7.41
C LYS A 132 18.02 -4.83 -7.50
N ILE A 133 17.46 -4.94 -8.70
CA ILE A 133 16.34 -5.82 -9.03
C ILE A 133 16.91 -7.10 -9.64
N ASN A 134 16.45 -8.26 -9.18
CA ASN A 134 16.74 -9.54 -9.81
C ASN A 134 15.46 -9.98 -10.54
N ILE A 135 15.40 -9.72 -11.84
CA ILE A 135 14.36 -10.28 -12.71
C ILE A 135 14.87 -11.68 -13.09
N SER A 136 14.85 -12.63 -12.14
CA SER A 136 15.09 -14.03 -12.50
C SER A 136 13.78 -14.61 -13.01
N GLU A 137 13.79 -14.85 -14.31
CA GLU A 137 12.79 -15.46 -15.17
C GLU A 137 12.46 -16.89 -14.72
N GLU A 138 11.77 -17.06 -13.59
CA GLU A 138 11.14 -18.34 -13.23
C GLU A 138 9.62 -18.19 -13.22
N LEU A 139 9.09 -17.82 -14.38
CA LEU A 139 7.75 -18.24 -14.78
C LEU A 139 7.85 -19.72 -15.16
N HIS A 140 7.82 -20.61 -14.18
CA HIS A 140 7.39 -21.98 -14.47
C HIS A 140 5.86 -21.96 -14.56
N PRO A 141 5.26 -22.14 -15.75
CA PRO A 141 3.84 -22.39 -15.85
C PRO A 141 3.57 -23.76 -15.23
N PHE A 142 3.03 -23.79 -14.03
CA PHE A 142 2.34 -24.97 -13.52
C PHE A 142 0.97 -25.02 -14.21
N TRP A 143 0.91 -25.67 -15.36
CA TRP A 143 -0.29 -26.36 -15.83
C TRP A 143 -0.16 -27.82 -15.43
#